data_AF-A0A1X9XE69-F1
#
_entry.id   AF-A0A1X9XE69-F1
#
_cell.length_a   1.000
_cell.length_b   1.000
_cell.length_c   1.000
_cell.angle_alpha   90.00
_cell.angle_beta   90.00
_cell.angle_gamma   90.00
#
_symmetry.space_group_name_H-M   'P 1'
#
loop_
_entity.id
_entity.type
_entity.pdbx_description
1 polymer ?
#
loop_
_entity_poly.entity_id
_entity_poly.type
_entity_poly.pdbx_seq_one_letter_code
_entity_poly.pdbx_strand_id
1 'polypeptide(L)' 'IGGHGAYVWETGPFITPPQKDLETWFIRGGSAGAALYTFKQPGIYAYVNHNLIEA' A
#
# COMPACT_ATOMS: atom_id res chain seq x y z
N ILE A 1 3.60 -2.49 7.89
CA ILE A 1 4.73 -2.21 8.80
C ILE A 1 5.93 -3.07 8.41
N GLY A 2 7.12 -2.45 8.28
CA GLY A 2 8.36 -3.15 7.90
C GLY A 2 8.67 -3.20 6.39
N GLY A 3 7.85 -2.54 5.56
CA GLY A 3 8.02 -2.47 4.10
C GLY A 3 7.35 -1.20 3.54
N HIS A 4 7.33 -1.06 2.22
CA HIS A 4 6.72 0.08 1.51
C HIS A 4 5.93 -0.41 0.29
N GLY A 5 5.06 0.42 -0.27
CA GLY A 5 4.53 0.22 -1.62
C GLY A 5 5.55 0.73 -2.64
N ALA A 6 6.28 -0.18 -3.30
CA ALA A 6 7.27 0.19 -4.31
C ALA A 6 6.62 0.83 -5.54
N TYR A 7 5.42 0.35 -5.90
CA TYR A 7 4.54 0.95 -6.91
C TYR A 7 3.10 0.88 -6.39
N VAL A 8 2.39 2.00 -6.36
CA VAL A 8 1.06 2.10 -5.78
C VAL A 8 0.11 2.85 -6.71
N TRP A 9 -1.04 2.23 -6.98
CA TRP A 9 -2.21 2.84 -7.61
C TRP A 9 -3.29 3.00 -6.55
N GLU A 10 -3.20 4.04 -5.73
CA GLU A 10 -4.14 4.23 -4.61
C GLU A 10 -5.59 4.51 -5.08
N THR A 11 -5.75 5.07 -6.28
CA THR A 11 -7.05 5.34 -6.90
C THR A 11 -7.57 4.18 -7.76
N GLY A 12 -6.72 3.20 -8.12
CA GLY A 12 -7.09 1.99 -8.86
C GLY A 12 -6.63 1.89 -10.33
N PRO A 13 -6.84 2.90 -11.20
CA PRO A 13 -6.58 2.77 -12.63
C PRO A 13 -5.11 2.55 -13.00
N PHE A 14 -4.79 1.42 -13.64
CA PHE A 14 -3.43 1.12 -14.12
C PHE A 14 -2.94 2.00 -15.28
N ILE A 15 -3.84 2.71 -15.95
CA ILE A 15 -3.48 3.69 -16.99
C ILE A 15 -2.77 4.91 -16.41
N THR A 16 -3.04 5.24 -15.15
CA THR A 16 -2.29 6.31 -14.47
C THR A 16 -0.96 5.75 -13.95
N PRO A 17 0.14 6.51 -14.05
CA PRO A 17 1.41 6.08 -13.47
C PRO A 17 1.27 5.83 -11.95
N PRO A 18 1.84 4.75 -11.42
CA PRO A 18 1.85 4.51 -9.98
C PRO A 18 2.73 5.54 -9.26
N GLN A 19 2.38 5.83 -8.01
CA GLN A 19 3.29 6.44 -7.06
C GLN A 19 4.32 5.42 -6.59
N LYS A 20 5.49 5.88 -6.15
CA LYS A 20 6.58 5.00 -5.71
C LYS A 20 6.95 5.26 -4.25
N ASP A 21 7.48 4.23 -3.62
CA ASP A 21 8.07 4.24 -2.27
C ASP A 21 7.17 4.83 -1.18
N LEU A 22 5.87 4.54 -1.25
CA LEU A 22 4.90 5.00 -0.24
C LEU A 22 4.96 4.15 1.03
N GLU A 23 5.06 4.79 2.19
CA GLU A 23 4.94 4.13 3.50
C GLU A 23 3.48 3.70 3.79
N THR A 24 2.52 4.53 3.39
CA THR A 24 1.06 4.30 3.51
C THR A 24 0.36 4.97 2.33
N TRP A 25 -0.84 4.50 1.95
CA TRP A 25 -1.65 5.06 0.86
C TRP A 25 -3.14 5.02 1.21
N PHE A 26 -3.94 5.82 0.51
CA PHE A 26 -5.36 5.98 0.86
C PHE A 26 -6.29 5.36 -0.19
N ILE A 27 -7.05 4.35 0.23
CA ILE A 27 -8.15 3.78 -0.58
C ILE A 27 -9.45 4.47 -0.19
N ARG A 28 -10.06 5.21 -1.13
CA ARG A 28 -11.34 5.89 -0.92
C ARG A 28 -12.45 4.84 -0.76
N GLY A 29 -13.44 5.11 0.10
CA GLY A 29 -14.62 4.25 0.23
C GLY A 29 -15.33 4.06 -1.11
N GLY A 30 -15.71 2.82 -1.44
CA GLY A 30 -16.32 2.48 -2.73
C GLY A 30 -15.33 2.36 -3.90
N SER A 31 -14.02 2.33 -3.63
CA SER A 31 -12.98 2.12 -4.64
C SER A 31 -12.07 0.94 -4.28
N ALA A 32 -11.21 0.57 -5.22
CA ALA A 32 -10.12 -0.38 -5.02
C ALA A 32 -8.81 0.24 -5.47
N GLY A 33 -7.72 -0.11 -4.80
CA GLY A 33 -6.36 0.25 -5.22
C GLY A 33 -5.45 -0.97 -5.21
N ALA A 34 -4.24 -0.80 -5.71
CA ALA A 34 -3.24 -1.86 -5.80
C ALA A 34 -1.87 -1.34 -5.37
N ALA A 35 -1.10 -2.20 -4.72
CA ALA A 35 0.30 -1.94 -4.38
C ALA A 35 1.16 -3.15 -4.73
N LEU A 36 2.35 -2.89 -5.25
CA LEU A 36 3.39 -3.88 -5.50
C LEU A 36 4.55 -3.65 -4.53
N TYR A 37 5.06 -4.74 -3.95
CA TYR A 37 6.24 -4.74 -3.12
C TYR A 37 7.02 -6.04 -3.30
N THR A 38 8.33 -5.90 -3.53
CA THR A 38 9.27 -7.04 -3.48
C THR A 38 9.89 -7.08 -2.09
N PHE A 39 9.62 -8.14 -1.33
CA PHE A 39 10.21 -8.34 -0.01
C PHE A 39 11.73 -8.42 -0.08
N LYS A 40 12.41 -7.64 0.77
CA LYS A 40 13.88 -7.57 0.83
C LYS A 40 14.47 -8.21 2.08
N GLN A 41 13.65 -8.49 3.09
CA GLN A 41 14.08 -9.09 4.34
C GLN A 41 13.09 -10.21 4.73
N PRO A 42 13.55 -11.26 5.42
CA PRO A 42 12.67 -12.24 6.04
C PRO A 42 12.05 -11.68 7.32
N GLY A 43 10.96 -12.30 7.79
CA GLY A 43 10.30 -11.92 9.03
C GLY A 43 8.78 -11.90 8.92
N ILE A 44 8.12 -11.53 10.01
CA ILE A 44 6.67 -11.35 10.06
C ILE A 44 6.35 -9.89 9.75
N TYR A 45 5.41 -9.67 8.84
CA TYR A 45 4.96 -8.35 8.42
C TYR A 45 3.47 -8.18 8.72
N ALA A 46 3.09 -7.02 9.23
CA ALA A 46 1.69 -6.64 9.40
C ALA A 46 1.25 -5.72 8.25
N TYR A 47 0.18 -6.09 7.56
CA TYR A 47 -0.55 -5.25 6.60
C TYR A 47 -1.84 -4.76 7.27
N VAL A 48 -1.97 -3.45 7.44
CA VAL A 48 -2.96 -2.85 8.34
C VAL A 48 -3.55 -1.57 7.76
N ASN A 49 -4.74 -1.20 8.24
CA ASN A 49 -5.14 0.21 8.24
C ASN A 49 -4.26 0.96 9.24
N HIS A 50 -3.62 2.05 8.81
CA HIS A 50 -2.70 2.79 9.68
C HIS A 50 -3.41 3.73 10.69
N ASN A 51 -4.73 3.62 10.82
CA ASN A 51 -5.47 4.01 12.00
C ASN A 51 -5.42 2.90 13.07
N LEU A 52 -4.42 2.95 13.94
CA LEU A 52 -4.13 1.87 14.91
C LEU A 52 -5.15 1.76 16.06
N ILE A 53 -6.10 2.69 16.16
CA ILE A 53 -7.19 2.63 17.14
C ILE A 53 -8.30 1.67 16.66
N GLU A 54 -8.41 1.44 15.35
CA GLU A 54 -9.45 0.63 14.72
C GLU A 54 -8.96 -0.76 14.26
N ALA A 55 -7.67 -1.06 14.45
CA ALA A 55 -6.98 -2.23 13.89
C ALA A 55 -7.01 -3.46 14.82
#